data_AF-G8T9N7-F1
#
_entry.id   AF-G8T9N7-F1
#
_cell.length_a   1.000
_cell.length_b   1.000
_cell.length_c   1.000
_cell.angle_alpha   90.00
_cell.angle_beta   90.00
_cell.angle_gamma   90.00
#
_symmetry.space_group_name_H-M   'P 1'
#
loop_
_entity.id
_entity.type
_entity.pdbx_description
1 polymer ?
#
loop_
_entity_poly.entity_id
_entity_poly.type
_entity_poly.pdbx_seq_one_letter_code
_entity_poly.pdbx_strand_id
1 'polypeptide(L)'
;MKKLIASFCLLAAVACKSGSEGYKKAENAQDAGTEFIRASLDGDYDKAAFYLLKDSTNTLLFEKQQANYKQLSSKEKDKYKSSTIRPVAITSDNDSTVEYKYYHTSNPADTTTLRIVHLQDTWLVDLKSIIKM
;
A
#
# COMPACT_ATOMS: atom_id res chain seq x y z
N MET A 1 -46.00 22.36 -31.59
CA MET A 1 -44.54 22.28 -31.80
C MET A 1 -43.84 23.11 -30.75
N LYS A 2 -43.08 22.50 -29.84
CA LYS A 2 -41.82 23.01 -29.25
C LYS A 2 -41.40 22.05 -28.13
N LYS A 3 -40.26 21.41 -28.36
CA LYS A 3 -39.55 20.47 -27.51
C LYS A 3 -38.83 21.25 -26.41
N LEU A 4 -38.87 20.80 -25.15
CA LEU A 4 -37.92 21.20 -24.09
C LEU A 4 -37.77 19.98 -23.16
N ILE A 5 -36.95 19.02 -23.56
CA ILE A 5 -35.62 18.72 -22.97
C ILE A 5 -35.74 18.34 -21.49
N ALA A 6 -35.91 17.04 -21.26
CA ALA A 6 -35.67 16.41 -19.98
C ALA A 6 -34.16 16.46 -19.69
N SER A 7 -33.75 17.36 -18.82
CA SER A 7 -32.39 17.38 -18.27
C SER A 7 -32.34 16.41 -17.08
N PHE A 8 -31.98 15.17 -17.36
CA PHE A 8 -31.63 14.19 -16.34
C PHE A 8 -30.19 14.48 -15.88
N CYS A 9 -30.08 15.42 -14.93
CA CYS A 9 -28.81 15.75 -14.30
C CYS A 9 -28.48 14.63 -13.31
N LEU A 10 -27.76 13.62 -13.79
CA LEU A 10 -27.17 12.55 -12.99
C LEU A 10 -26.05 13.17 -12.12
N LEU A 11 -26.41 13.69 -10.94
CA LEU A 11 -25.44 13.98 -9.89
C LEU A 11 -24.93 12.66 -9.34
N ALA A 12 -23.93 12.09 -10.00
CA ALA A 12 -23.00 11.18 -9.35
C ALA A 12 -22.19 12.00 -8.34
N ALA A 13 -22.73 12.13 -7.12
CA ALA A 13 -21.94 12.54 -5.98
C ALA A 13 -20.91 11.43 -5.73
N VAL A 14 -19.74 11.56 -6.35
CA VAL A 14 -18.55 10.80 -6.01
C VAL A 14 -18.18 11.24 -4.60
N ALA A 15 -18.75 10.59 -3.60
CA ALA A 15 -18.32 10.74 -2.22
C ALA A 15 -16.95 10.07 -2.07
N CYS A 16 -15.89 10.73 -2.56
CA CYS A 16 -14.52 10.46 -2.16
C CYS A 16 -14.33 10.92 -0.71
N LYS A 17 -14.90 10.18 0.25
CA LYS A 17 -14.36 10.18 1.61
C LYS A 17 -13.12 9.30 1.63
N SER A 18 -12.03 9.81 1.09
CA SER A 18 -10.69 9.23 1.29
C SER A 18 -9.76 10.32 1.82
N GLY A 19 -10.24 11.03 2.84
CA GLY A 19 -9.39 11.77 3.76
C GLY A 19 -9.13 10.87 4.97
N SER A 20 -7.92 10.32 5.04
CA SER A 20 -7.39 9.61 6.20
C SER A 20 -7.19 10.59 7.35
N GLU A 21 -8.26 11.03 8.01
CA GLU A 21 -8.18 11.94 9.17
C GLU A 21 -7.54 11.31 10.43
N GLY A 22 -6.67 10.30 10.28
CA GLY A 22 -6.02 9.63 11.41
C GLY A 22 -4.64 9.04 11.16
N TYR A 23 -4.14 8.96 9.92
CA TYR A 23 -2.82 8.39 9.63
C TYR A 23 -1.82 9.49 9.27
N LYS A 24 -0.61 9.40 9.84
CA LYS A 24 0.46 10.37 9.62
C LYS A 24 1.20 10.02 8.34
N LYS A 25 1.47 11.02 7.48
CA LYS A 25 2.37 10.84 6.33
C LYS A 25 3.73 10.32 6.80
N ALA A 26 4.33 9.44 5.99
CA ALA A 26 5.65 8.94 6.25
C ALA A 26 6.71 10.05 6.17
N GLU A 27 7.66 10.04 7.09
CA GLU A 27 8.73 11.05 7.16
C GLU A 27 9.81 10.85 6.09
N ASN A 28 9.98 9.60 5.64
CA ASN A 28 10.94 9.22 4.61
C ASN A 28 10.53 7.90 3.92
N ALA A 29 11.31 7.47 2.93
CA ALA A 29 11.03 6.25 2.20
C ALA A 29 10.98 4.99 3.09
N GLN A 30 11.95 4.83 4.00
CA GLN A 30 12.01 3.67 4.90
C GLN A 30 10.78 3.60 5.81
N ASP A 31 10.34 4.76 6.30
CA ASP A 31 9.14 4.89 7.13
C ASP A 31 7.89 4.46 6.35
N ALA A 32 7.70 4.95 5.12
CA ALA A 32 6.58 4.55 4.26
C ALA A 32 6.56 3.04 4.01
N GLY A 33 7.72 2.46 3.68
CA GLY A 33 7.87 1.02 3.51
C GLY A 33 7.54 0.25 4.79
N THR A 34 8.11 0.66 5.93
CA THR A 34 7.92 0.00 7.22
C THR A 34 6.46 0.03 7.66
N GLU A 35 5.80 1.18 7.55
CA GLU A 35 4.41 1.36 7.91
C GLU A 35 3.47 0.54 7.02
N PHE A 36 3.70 0.52 5.70
CA PHE A 36 2.94 -0.33 4.77
C PHE A 36 3.08 -1.82 5.10
N ILE A 37 4.32 -2.29 5.31
CA ILE A 37 4.60 -3.70 5.62
C ILE A 37 3.96 -4.08 6.97
N ARG A 38 4.12 -3.25 8.00
CA ARG A 38 3.58 -3.50 9.34
C ARG A 38 2.06 -3.59 9.30
N ALA A 39 1.41 -2.61 8.69
CA ALA A 39 -0.05 -2.59 8.54
C ALA A 39 -0.54 -3.83 7.77
N SER A 40 0.17 -4.25 6.71
CA SER A 40 -0.14 -5.47 5.97
C SER A 40 -0.01 -6.75 6.81
N LEU A 41 1.03 -6.85 7.65
CA LEU A 41 1.24 -7.99 8.55
C LEU A 41 0.19 -8.02 9.69
N ASP A 42 -0.29 -6.86 10.12
CA ASP A 42 -1.33 -6.73 11.15
C ASP A 42 -2.75 -6.98 10.63
N GLY A 43 -2.91 -6.96 9.30
CA GLY A 43 -4.23 -7.02 8.66
C GLY A 43 -4.97 -5.69 8.68
N ASP A 44 -4.30 -4.58 9.01
CA ASP A 44 -4.83 -3.22 8.93
C ASP A 44 -4.66 -2.69 7.50
N TYR A 45 -5.51 -3.17 6.61
CA TYR A 45 -5.45 -2.80 5.20
C TYR A 45 -5.92 -1.37 4.91
N ASP A 46 -6.66 -0.75 5.82
CA ASP A 46 -7.02 0.67 5.69
C ASP A 46 -5.77 1.54 5.90
N LYS A 47 -4.96 1.23 6.93
CA LYS A 47 -3.66 1.86 7.13
C LYS A 47 -2.67 1.52 6.03
N ALA A 48 -2.60 0.27 5.58
CA ALA A 48 -1.69 -0.10 4.49
C ALA A 48 -2.03 0.64 3.18
N ALA A 49 -3.32 0.80 2.86
CA ALA A 49 -3.78 1.54 1.68
C ALA A 49 -3.44 3.04 1.71
N PHE A 50 -3.20 3.61 2.91
CA PHE A 50 -2.78 5.00 3.05
C PHE A 50 -1.35 5.23 2.53
N TYR A 51 -0.46 4.24 2.70
CA TYR A 51 0.94 4.30 2.23
C TYR A 51 1.14 3.72 0.82
N LEU A 52 0.07 3.28 0.14
CA LEU A 52 0.14 2.67 -1.18
C LEU A 52 0.11 3.73 -2.30
N LEU A 53 0.96 3.58 -3.32
CA LEU A 53 0.83 4.30 -4.57
C LEU A 53 -0.43 3.82 -5.32
N LYS A 54 -1.46 4.65 -5.36
CA LYS A 54 -2.75 4.30 -5.97
C LYS A 54 -2.71 4.41 -7.49
N ASP A 55 -2.45 3.29 -8.14
CA ASP A 55 -2.71 3.05 -9.56
C ASP A 55 -3.45 1.71 -9.74
N SER A 56 -3.90 1.40 -10.96
CA SER A 56 -4.70 0.21 -11.24
C SER A 56 -3.96 -1.09 -10.93
N THR A 57 -2.67 -1.18 -11.25
CA THR A 57 -1.85 -2.39 -11.02
C THR A 57 -1.59 -2.58 -9.54
N ASN A 58 -1.18 -1.52 -8.83
CA ASN A 58 -0.95 -1.56 -7.39
C ASN A 58 -2.23 -1.90 -6.62
N THR A 59 -3.36 -1.32 -7.01
CA THR A 59 -4.66 -1.61 -6.39
C THR A 59 -5.01 -3.08 -6.55
N LEU A 60 -4.87 -3.64 -7.76
CA LEU A 60 -5.14 -5.06 -8.01
C LEU A 60 -4.24 -5.99 -7.16
N LEU A 61 -2.94 -5.69 -7.08
CA LEU A 61 -2.00 -6.48 -6.29
C LEU A 61 -2.31 -6.39 -4.80
N PHE A 62 -2.68 -5.20 -4.32
CA PHE A 62 -3.03 -4.94 -2.94
C PHE A 62 -4.31 -5.68 -2.53
N GLU A 63 -5.34 -5.65 -3.37
CA GLU A 63 -6.58 -6.41 -3.17
C GLU A 63 -6.30 -7.92 -3.11
N LYS A 64 -5.43 -8.43 -3.98
CA LYS A 64 -5.00 -9.83 -3.95
C LYS A 64 -4.25 -10.15 -2.65
N GLN A 65 -3.35 -9.28 -2.20
CA GLN A 65 -2.64 -9.45 -0.92
C GLN A 65 -3.62 -9.47 0.26
N GLN A 66 -4.62 -8.58 0.26
CA GLN A 66 -5.68 -8.56 1.27
C GLN A 66 -6.52 -9.84 1.25
N ALA A 67 -6.92 -10.31 0.07
CA ALA A 67 -7.67 -11.55 -0.08
C ALA A 67 -6.88 -12.74 0.46
N ASN A 68 -5.58 -12.83 0.14
CA ASN A 68 -4.70 -13.88 0.63
C ASN A 68 -4.58 -13.86 2.16
N TYR A 69 -4.40 -12.69 2.77
CA TYR A 69 -4.34 -12.57 4.23
C TYR A 69 -5.63 -13.05 4.90
N LYS A 70 -6.80 -12.74 4.31
CA LYS A 70 -8.10 -13.18 4.85
C LYS A 70 -8.20 -14.71 4.92
N GLN A 71 -7.60 -15.43 3.97
CA GLN A 71 -7.58 -16.90 3.91
C GLN A 71 -6.63 -17.56 4.93
N LEU A 72 -5.71 -16.80 5.55
CA LEU A 72 -4.81 -17.36 6.56
C LEU A 72 -5.56 -17.83 7.81
N SER A 73 -5.08 -18.94 8.38
CA SER A 73 -5.53 -19.40 9.70
C SER A 73 -5.19 -18.37 10.79
N SER A 74 -5.87 -18.45 11.93
CA SER A 74 -5.57 -17.58 13.08
C SER A 74 -4.10 -17.69 13.52
N LYS A 75 -3.54 -18.90 13.52
CA LYS A 75 -2.14 -19.15 13.87
C LYS A 75 -1.17 -18.44 12.91
N GLU A 76 -1.47 -18.43 11.62
CA GLU A 76 -0.65 -17.74 10.62
C GLU A 76 -0.75 -16.22 10.77
N LYS A 77 -1.96 -15.70 11.02
CA LYS A 77 -2.18 -14.27 11.31
C LYS A 77 -1.41 -13.84 12.56
N ASP A 78 -1.46 -14.64 13.63
CA ASP A 78 -0.71 -14.36 14.86
C ASP A 78 0.80 -14.36 14.61
N LYS A 79 1.29 -15.32 13.81
CA LYS A 79 2.70 -15.38 13.38
C LYS A 79 3.11 -14.12 12.60
N TYR A 80 2.23 -13.57 11.77
CA TYR A 80 2.50 -12.33 11.03
C TYR A 80 2.51 -11.11 11.95
N LYS A 81 1.51 -11.01 12.83
CA LYS A 81 1.41 -9.94 13.84
C LYS A 81 2.62 -9.90 14.76
N SER A 82 3.10 -11.06 15.22
CA SER A 82 4.29 -11.16 16.08
C SER A 82 5.62 -11.01 15.34
N SER A 83 5.61 -11.00 14.00
CA SER A 83 6.85 -10.90 13.24
C SER A 83 7.43 -9.49 13.26
N THR A 84 8.75 -9.39 13.16
CA THR A 84 9.43 -8.10 13.05
C THR A 84 9.99 -7.91 11.65
N ILE A 85 9.94 -6.67 11.17
CA ILE A 85 10.54 -6.26 9.91
C ILE A 85 12.05 -6.13 10.11
N ARG A 86 12.83 -6.61 9.15
CA ARG A 86 14.30 -6.57 9.16
C ARG A 86 14.77 -5.90 7.87
N PRO A 87 15.15 -4.61 7.94
CA PRO A 87 15.85 -3.94 6.85
C PRO A 87 17.09 -4.73 6.44
N VAL A 88 17.30 -4.88 5.13
CA VAL A 88 18.50 -5.48 4.54
C VAL A 88 19.32 -4.42 3.83
N ALA A 89 18.67 -3.59 3.01
CA ALA A 89 19.31 -2.50 2.30
C ALA A 89 18.30 -1.39 1.99
N ILE A 90 18.79 -0.16 1.91
CA ILE A 90 18.06 0.98 1.37
C ILE A 90 18.95 1.68 0.35
N THR A 91 18.48 1.74 -0.89
CA THR A 91 19.26 2.28 -2.03
C THR A 91 18.43 3.35 -2.71
N SER A 92 19.00 4.53 -2.91
CA SER A 92 18.33 5.59 -3.69
C SER A 92 18.68 5.43 -5.16
N ASP A 93 17.67 5.25 -6.01
CA ASP A 93 17.85 5.26 -7.47
C ASP A 93 17.96 6.70 -7.98
N ASN A 94 17.17 7.59 -7.38
CA ASN A 94 17.16 9.04 -7.59
C ASN A 94 16.44 9.74 -6.43
N ASP A 95 16.34 11.07 -6.48
CA ASP A 95 15.72 11.90 -5.43
C ASP A 95 14.25 11.56 -5.13
N SER A 96 13.56 10.87 -6.04
CA SER A 96 12.15 10.53 -5.91
C SER A 96 11.88 9.03 -5.89
N THR A 97 12.92 8.19 -5.89
CA THR A 97 12.77 6.73 -5.97
C THR A 97 13.81 6.02 -5.10
N VAL A 98 13.33 5.18 -4.20
CA VAL A 98 14.16 4.42 -3.25
C VAL A 98 13.76 2.95 -3.30
N GLU A 99 14.73 2.06 -3.38
CA GLU A 99 14.56 0.64 -3.14
C GLU A 99 14.77 0.31 -1.67
N TYR A 100 13.79 -0.38 -1.07
CA TYR A 100 13.85 -0.88 0.29
C TYR A 100 13.76 -2.40 0.30
N LYS A 101 14.91 -3.04 0.55
CA LYS A 101 15.01 -4.49 0.69
C LYS A 101 14.83 -4.89 2.15
N TYR A 102 13.94 -5.84 2.39
CA TYR A 102 13.63 -6.33 3.73
C TYR A 102 13.28 -7.81 3.72
N TYR A 103 13.23 -8.39 4.92
CA TYR A 103 12.46 -9.60 5.20
C TYR A 103 11.68 -9.41 6.51
N HIS A 104 10.77 -10.31 6.82
CA HIS A 104 10.13 -10.35 8.14
C HIS A 104 10.39 -11.70 8.81
N THR A 105 10.48 -11.71 10.15
CA THR A 105 10.95 -12.91 10.89
C THR A 105 10.05 -14.14 10.78
N SER A 106 8.81 -14.00 10.29
CA SER A 106 7.95 -15.16 10.00
C SER A 106 8.32 -15.89 8.70
N ASN A 107 9.12 -15.27 7.81
CA ASN A 107 9.69 -15.89 6.61
C ASN A 107 11.11 -15.32 6.31
N PRO A 108 12.14 -15.67 7.12
CA PRO A 108 13.45 -15.02 7.04
C PRO A 108 14.29 -15.38 5.80
N ALA A 109 13.92 -16.44 5.08
CA ALA A 109 14.58 -16.82 3.83
C ALA A 109 14.07 -16.01 2.62
N ASP A 110 12.94 -15.32 2.77
CA ASP A 110 12.27 -14.59 1.70
C ASP A 110 12.53 -13.09 1.82
N THR A 111 13.44 -12.59 1.00
CA THR A 111 13.72 -11.16 0.91
C THR A 111 12.88 -10.53 -0.19
N THR A 112 12.19 -9.45 0.15
CA THR A 112 11.41 -8.65 -0.79
C THR A 112 12.07 -7.27 -0.97
N THR A 113 12.05 -6.74 -2.19
CA THR A 113 12.45 -5.35 -2.47
C THR A 113 11.21 -4.56 -2.88
N LEU A 114 10.86 -3.53 -2.09
CA LEU A 114 9.84 -2.56 -2.44
C LEU A 114 10.49 -1.34 -3.07
N ARG A 115 9.90 -0.85 -4.16
CA ARG A 115 10.17 0.50 -4.64
C ARG A 115 9.24 1.45 -3.91
N ILE A 116 9.79 2.54 -3.40
CA ILE A 116 9.06 3.63 -2.75
C ILE A 116 9.32 4.89 -3.55
N VAL A 117 8.25 5.62 -3.86
CA VAL A 117 8.29 6.82 -4.69
C VAL A 117 7.90 8.04 -3.88
N HIS A 118 8.55 9.17 -4.14
CA HIS A 118 8.17 10.47 -3.61
C HIS A 118 7.29 11.19 -4.63
N LEU A 119 6.02 11.43 -4.30
CA LEU A 119 5.07 12.13 -5.16
C LEU A 119 4.30 13.14 -4.33
N GLN A 120 4.30 14.41 -4.78
CA GLN A 120 3.55 15.50 -4.15
C GLN A 120 3.76 15.56 -2.63
N ASP A 121 5.04 15.59 -2.22
CA ASP A 121 5.42 15.69 -0.80
C ASP A 121 4.88 14.52 0.06
N THR A 122 4.89 13.31 -0.51
CA THR A 122 4.44 12.08 0.14
C THR A 122 5.25 10.88 -0.37
N TRP A 123 5.73 10.05 0.55
CA TRP A 123 6.38 8.77 0.22
C TRP A 123 5.34 7.65 0.15
N LEU A 124 5.30 6.92 -0.97
CA LEU A 124 4.30 5.89 -1.26
C LEU A 124 4.96 4.61 -1.78
N VAL A 125 4.45 3.46 -1.36
CA VAL A 125 4.92 2.14 -1.79
C VAL A 125 4.36 1.80 -3.16
N ASP A 126 5.25 1.48 -4.09
CA ASP A 126 4.90 0.98 -5.41
C ASP A 126 4.95 -0.56 -5.44
N LEU A 127 3.83 -1.18 -5.05
CA LEU A 127 3.73 -2.63 -4.83
C LEU A 127 4.07 -3.47 -6.08
N LYS A 128 3.85 -2.96 -7.29
CA LYS A 128 4.16 -3.69 -8.53
C LYS A 128 5.67 -3.96 -8.71
N SER A 129 6.54 -3.30 -7.94
CA SER A 129 7.97 -3.60 -7.92
C SER A 129 8.30 -5.04 -7.50
N ILE A 130 7.40 -5.72 -6.79
CA ILE A 130 7.61 -7.11 -6.37
C ILE A 130 7.45 -8.10 -7.53
N ILE A 131 6.79 -7.69 -8.62
CA ILE A 131 6.65 -8.52 -9.81
C ILE A 131 8.00 -8.49 -10.53
N LYS A 132 8.72 -9.62 -10.49
CA LYS A 132 9.86 -9.84 -11.38
C LYS A 132 9.30 -10.01 -12.79
N MET A 133 9.49 -8.98 -13.62
CA MET A 133 9.24 -9.08 -15.06
C MET A 133 10.42 -9.77 -15.75
#